data_AF-A0A7V8ZPG1-F1
#
_entry.id   AF-A0A7V8ZPG1-F1
#
_cell.length_a   1.000
_cell.length_b   1.000
_cell.length_c   1.000
_cell.angle_alpha   90.00
_cell.angle_beta   90.00
_cell.angle_gamma   90.00
#
_symmetry.space_group_name_H-M   'P 1'
#
loop_
_entity.id
_entity.type
_entity.pdbx_description
1 polymer ?
#
loop_
_entity_poly.entity_id
_entity_poly.type
_entity_poly.pdbx_seq_one_letter_code
_entity_poly.pdbx_strand_id
1 'polypeptide(L)' 'MNWNSASEFFAMGGYGLYVWGSYLITTAAIAIELLALRGRRRTIRLRLSRMRESQMSAHVKVRP' A
#
# COMPACT_ATOMS: atom_id res chain seq x y z
N MET A 1 -3.20 -28.69 29.32
CA MET A 1 -3.18 -27.43 28.54
C MET A 1 -3.69 -27.75 27.14
N ASN A 2 -5.02 -27.79 26.97
CA ASN A 2 -5.66 -28.13 25.71
C ASN A 2 -6.16 -26.84 25.05
N TRP A 3 -5.37 -26.30 24.13
CA TRP A 3 -5.86 -25.31 23.17
C TRP A 3 -6.77 -26.07 22.20
N ASN A 4 -8.06 -26.17 22.53
CA ASN A 4 -8.93 -27.19 21.94
C ASN A 4 -9.36 -26.88 20.51
N SER A 5 -9.38 -25.61 20.07
CA SER A 5 -9.35 -25.23 18.65
C SER A 5 -9.39 -23.72 18.46
N ALA A 6 -8.79 -23.24 17.36
CA ALA A 6 -9.05 -21.88 16.86
C ALA A 6 -10.56 -21.66 16.59
N SER A 7 -11.30 -22.71 16.23
CA SER A 7 -12.75 -22.67 16.01
C SER A 7 -13.55 -22.22 17.24
N GLU A 8 -13.13 -22.55 18.47
CA GLU A 8 -13.79 -22.06 19.68
C GLU A 8 -13.59 -20.55 19.86
N PHE A 9 -12.44 -20.00 19.46
CA PHE A 9 -12.17 -18.55 19.46
C PHE A 9 -13.02 -17.79 18.44
N PHE A 10 -13.29 -18.38 17.27
CA PHE A 10 -14.24 -17.84 16.30
C PHE A 10 -15.69 -18.01 16.78
N ALA A 11 -15.99 -19.10 17.49
CA ALA A 11 -17.31 -19.45 18.01
C ALA A 11 -17.58 -18.92 19.43
N MET A 12 -16.71 -18.07 19.99
CA MET A 12 -16.89 -17.40 21.30
C MET A 12 -18.06 -16.39 21.22
N GLY A 13 -19.30 -16.89 21.21
CA GLY A 13 -20.52 -16.20 21.63
C GLY A 13 -20.79 -14.81 21.05
N GLY A 14 -20.27 -14.46 19.87
CA GLY A 14 -20.48 -13.16 19.23
C GLY A 14 -19.32 -12.16 19.33
N TYR A 15 -18.31 -12.38 20.18
CA TYR A 15 -17.17 -11.45 20.33
C TYR A 15 -16.09 -11.62 19.26
N GLY A 16 -15.95 -12.82 18.68
CA GLY A 16 -14.98 -13.08 17.62
C GLY A 16 -15.15 -12.16 16.40
N LEU A 17 -16.40 -11.81 16.06
CA LEU A 17 -16.72 -10.90 14.95
C LEU A 17 -16.14 -9.50 15.15
N TYR A 18 -16.09 -8.98 16.38
CA TYR A 18 -15.54 -7.65 16.67
C TYR A 18 -14.01 -7.63 16.53
N VAL A 19 -13.35 -8.67 17.02
CA VAL A 19 -11.89 -8.81 16.92
C VAL A 19 -11.49 -8.95 15.46
N TRP A 20 -12.06 -9.94 14.76
CA TRP A 20 -11.76 -10.18 13.36
C TRP A 20 -12.19 -9.04 12.46
N GLY A 21 -13.32 -8.39 12.75
CA GLY A 21 -13.77 -7.19 12.05
C GLY A 21 -12.78 -6.03 12.18
N SER A 22 -12.26 -5.77 13.39
CA SER A 22 -11.27 -4.71 13.62
C SER A 22 -9.94 -4.98 12.92
N TYR A 23 -9.48 -6.24 12.94
CA TYR A 23 -8.31 -6.67 12.17
C TYR A 23 -8.53 -6.52 10.67
N LEU A 24 -9.69 -6.94 10.15
CA LEU A 24 -10.05 -6.81 8.74
C LEU A 24 -10.07 -5.35 8.29
N ILE A 25 -10.70 -4.46 9.08
CA ILE A 25 -10.74 -3.01 8.82
C ILE A 25 -9.31 -2.44 8.78
N THR A 26 -8.48 -2.82 9.75
CA THR A 26 -7.08 -2.34 9.82
C THR A 26 -6.27 -2.82 8.62
N THR A 27 -6.36 -4.11 8.27
CA THR A 27 -5.69 -4.66 7.09
C THR A 27 -6.18 -4.01 5.80
N ALA A 28 -7.48 -3.74 5.68
CA ALA A 28 -8.05 -3.04 4.54
C ALA A 28 -7.53 -1.60 4.43
N ALA A 29 -7.45 -0.86 5.53
CA ALA A 29 -6.89 0.49 5.56
C ALA A 29 -5.42 0.50 5.08
N ILE A 30 -4.60 -0.43 5.58
CA ILE A 30 -3.20 -0.58 5.16
C ILE A 30 -3.12 -0.93 3.66
N ALA A 31 -3.97 -1.83 3.18
CA ALA A 31 -4.00 -2.21 1.76
C ALA A 31 -4.36 -1.02 0.86
N ILE A 32 -5.36 -0.22 1.26
CA ILE A 32 -5.75 1.02 0.55
C ILE A 32 -4.58 2.00 0.52
N GLU A 33 -3.92 2.23 1.66
CA GLU A 33 -2.77 3.13 1.75
C GLU A 33 -1.64 2.67 0.81
N LEU A 34 -1.34 1.37 0.78
CA LEU A 34 -0.34 0.79 -0.12
C LEU A 34 -0.71 0.96 -1.60
N LEU A 35 -1.98 0.78 -1.95
CA LEU A 35 -2.47 0.97 -3.31
C LEU A 35 -2.39 2.45 -3.73
N ALA A 36 -2.81 3.36 -2.86
CA ALA A 36 -2.70 4.80 -3.07
C ALA A 36 -1.22 5.23 -3.24
N LEU A 37 -0.34 4.70 -2.40
CA LEU A 37 1.10 4.97 -2.46
C LEU A 37 1.74 4.41 -3.73
N ARG A 38 1.31 3.21 -4.17
CA ARG A 38 1.72 2.62 -5.47
C ARG A 38 1.28 3.48 -6.64
N GLY A 39 0.06 4.02 -6.61
CA GLY A 39 -0.43 4.97 -7.60
C GLY A 39 0.44 6.22 -7.69
N ARG A 40 0.79 6.80 -6.53
CA ARG A 40 1.62 8.02 -6.45
C ARG A 40 3.05 7.80 -6.95
N ARG A 41 3.63 6.62 -6.74
CA ARG A 41 4.95 6.24 -7.28
C ARG A 41 4.98 6.18 -8.82
N ARG A 42 3.84 5.95 -9.48
CA ARG A 42 3.76 5.99 -10.94
C ARG A 42 3.84 7.43 -11.45
N THR A 43 3.16 8.35 -10.78
CA THR A 43 3.16 9.79 -11.12
C THR A 43 4.54 10.43 -10.94
N ILE A 44 5.26 10.08 -9.88
CA ILE A 44 6.60 10.64 -9.60
C ILE A 44 7.62 10.17 -10.65
N ARG A 45 7.57 8.89 -11.05
CA ARG A 45 8.46 8.35 -12.10
C ARG A 45 8.24 9.01 -13.45
N LEU A 46 6.99 9.28 -13.82
CA LEU A 46 6.65 10.00 -15.05
C LEU A 46 7.12 11.47 -15.05
N ARG A 47 7.19 12.10 -13.88
CA ARG A 47 7.69 13.47 -13.74
C ARG A 47 9.22 13.54 -13.85
N LEU A 48 9.91 12.56 -13.27
CA LEU A 48 11.38 12.46 -13.35
C LEU A 48 11.88 12.14 -14.76
N SER A 49 11.15 11.32 -15.54
CA SER A 49 11.52 11.05 -16.94
C SER A 49 11.44 12.30 -17.81
N ARG A 50 10.38 13.11 -17.66
CA ARG A 50 10.25 14.39 -18.37
C ARG A 50 11.35 15.40 -18.02
N MET A 51 11.74 15.48 -16.74
CA MET A 51 12.83 16.37 -16.32
C MET A 51 14.19 15.97 -16.92
N ARG A 52 14.47 14.67 -17.03
CA ARG A 52 15.70 14.18 -17.70
C ARG A 52 15.74 14.53 -19.17
N GLU A 53 14.62 14.41 -19.88
CA GLU A 53 14.55 14.76 -21.31
C GLU A 53 14.80 16.26 -21.52
N SER A 54 14.18 17.14 -20.71
CA SER A 54 14.44 18.58 -20.79
C SER A 54 15.88 18.96 -20.45
N GLN A 55 16.51 18.28 -19.48
CA GLN A 55 17.92 18.52 -19.12
C GLN A 55 18.88 17.99 -20.19
N MET A 56 18.58 16.86 -20.82
CA MET A 56 19.41 16.29 -21.89
C MET A 56 19.37 17.18 -23.14
N SER A 57 18.19 17.67 -23.53
CA SER A 57 18.06 18.61 -24.65
C SER A 57 18.68 19.97 -24.36
N ALA A 58 18.67 20.43 -23.10
CA ALA A 58 19.36 21.65 -22.70
C ALA A 58 20.89 21.46 -22.70
N HIS A 59 21.41 20.31 -22.23
CA HIS A 59 22.85 20.04 -22.19
C HIS A 59 23.44 19.78 -23.60
N VAL A 60 22.68 19.20 -24.51
CA VAL A 60 23.10 18.99 -25.91
C VAL A 60 23.13 20.31 -26.69
N LYS A 61 22.24 21.26 -26.41
CA LYS A 61 22.19 22.55 -27.11
C LYS A 61 23.29 23.54 -26.69
N VAL A 62 24.01 23.25 -25.60
CA VAL A 62 25.04 24.13 -25.01
C VAL A 62 26.48 23.68 -25.34
N ARG A 63 26.66 22.65 -26.19
CA ARG A 63 27.99 22.33 -26.74
C ARG A 63 28.16 23.01 -28.11
N PRO A 64 29.08 23.99 -28.24
CA PRO A 64 29.45 24.58 -29.53
C PRO A 64 30.20 23.56 -30.41
#